data_AF-A0A7K4VUG9-F1
#
_entry.id   AF-A0A7K4VUG9-F1
#
_cell.length_a   1.000
_cell.length_b   1.000
_cell.length_c   1.000
_cell.angle_alpha   90.00
_cell.angle_beta   90.00
_cell.angle_gamma   90.00
#
_symmetry.space_group_name_H-M   'P 1'
#
loop_
_entity.id
_entity.type
_entity.pdbx_description
1 polymer ?
#
loop_
_entity_poly.entity_id
_entity_poly.type
_entity_poly.pdbx_seq_one_letter_code
_entity_poly.pdbx_strand_id
1 'polypeptide(L)'
;CWQDMVRGNRYKTIRWRFVESLEPPRVVHVRCESILNRGNLYGQVTVRMHSRQILAIYDRFGRLMYGGEEIPKDVLEYVVFERYLVNPYGTWRMHGKIIPQWAPHKDPIIKTVMIPAPDPSQEHE
;
A
#
# COMPACT_ATOMS: atom_id res chain seq x y z
N CYS A 1 -3.14 -2.79 7.61
CA CYS A 1 -3.69 -3.04 6.26
C CYS A 1 -5.04 -2.38 5.99
N TRP A 2 -6.18 -2.88 6.50
CA TRP A 2 -7.51 -2.36 6.13
C TRP A 2 -7.68 -0.87 6.44
N GLN A 3 -7.34 -0.47 7.67
CA GLN A 3 -7.44 0.93 8.07
C GLN A 3 -6.58 1.83 7.18
N ASP A 4 -5.35 1.42 6.87
CA ASP A 4 -4.44 2.19 6.01
C ASP A 4 -4.95 2.30 4.56
N MET A 5 -5.59 1.25 4.05
CA MET A 5 -6.15 1.24 2.69
C MET A 5 -7.39 2.13 2.55
N VAL A 6 -8.24 2.18 3.59
CA VAL A 6 -9.54 2.87 3.53
C VAL A 6 -9.48 4.30 4.06
N ARG A 7 -8.55 4.59 4.98
CA ARG A 7 -8.38 5.92 5.57
C ARG A 7 -8.03 6.94 4.48
N GLY A 8 -8.74 8.06 4.46
CA GLY A 8 -8.59 9.11 3.45
C GLY A 8 -9.28 8.83 2.10
N ASN A 9 -9.77 7.61 1.87
CA ASN A 9 -10.39 7.20 0.60
C ASN A 9 -11.93 7.14 0.66
N ARG A 10 -12.54 7.30 1.84
CA ARG A 10 -14.00 7.18 2.05
C ARG A 10 -14.87 8.05 1.12
N TYR A 11 -14.39 9.23 0.74
CA TYR A 11 -15.12 10.19 -0.11
C TYR A 11 -14.45 10.38 -1.47
N LYS A 12 -13.75 9.35 -1.96
CA LYS A 12 -13.04 9.34 -3.23
C LYS A 12 -13.48 8.13 -4.04
N THR A 13 -13.52 8.27 -5.35
CA THR A 13 -13.74 7.14 -6.25
C THR A 13 -12.39 6.67 -6.78
N ILE A 14 -12.06 5.40 -6.55
CA ILE A 14 -10.80 4.80 -7.00
C ILE A 14 -11.11 3.86 -8.16
N ARG A 15 -10.46 4.09 -9.30
CA ARG A 15 -10.47 3.18 -10.44
C ARG A 15 -9.08 2.58 -10.58
N TRP A 16 -8.96 1.30 -10.28
CA TRP A 16 -7.72 0.54 -10.42
C TRP A 16 -7.93 -0.60 -11.41
N ARG A 17 -6.93 -0.83 -12.26
CA ARG A 17 -6.94 -1.90 -13.25
C ARG A 17 -5.59 -2.60 -13.26
N PHE A 18 -5.64 -3.92 -13.20
CA PHE A 18 -4.50 -4.76 -13.51
C PHE A 18 -4.37 -4.89 -15.03
N VAL A 19 -3.21 -4.55 -15.59
CA VAL A 19 -2.97 -4.68 -17.04
C VAL A 19 -2.30 -6.02 -17.31
N GLU A 20 -1.09 -6.19 -16.78
CA GLU A 20 -0.29 -7.40 -17.00
C GLU A 20 0.77 -7.56 -15.89
N SER A 21 1.30 -8.78 -15.76
CA SER A 21 2.50 -9.05 -14.97
C SER A 21 3.72 -8.92 -15.88
N LEU A 22 4.63 -7.99 -15.56
CA LEU A 22 5.90 -7.84 -16.27
C LEU A 22 6.86 -8.97 -15.89
N GLU A 23 6.84 -9.36 -14.62
CA GLU A 23 7.52 -10.55 -14.11
C GLU A 23 6.57 -11.38 -13.25
N PRO A 24 6.74 -12.71 -13.20
CA PRO A 24 5.97 -13.54 -12.28
C PRO A 24 6.28 -13.16 -10.83
N PRO A 25 5.28 -13.16 -9.93
CA PRO A 25 5.49 -12.84 -8.52
C PRO A 25 6.42 -13.87 -7.88
N ARG A 26 7.39 -13.41 -7.09
CA ARG A 26 8.40 -14.26 -6.44
C ARG A 26 8.35 -14.11 -4.93
N VAL A 27 8.40 -15.22 -4.22
CA VAL A 27 8.58 -15.22 -2.77
C VAL A 27 10.01 -14.76 -2.48
N VAL A 28 10.13 -13.67 -1.72
CA VAL A 28 11.43 -13.11 -1.32
C VAL A 28 11.84 -13.65 0.03
N HIS A 29 10.87 -13.75 0.94
CA HIS A 29 11.15 -14.05 2.33
C HIS A 29 9.94 -14.69 3.01
N VAL A 30 10.20 -15.70 3.83
CA VAL A 30 9.22 -16.33 4.71
C VAL A 30 9.72 -16.22 6.14
N ARG A 31 8.86 -15.71 7.02
CA ARG A 31 9.10 -15.62 8.46
C ARG A 31 7.97 -16.34 9.19
N CYS A 32 8.31 -16.96 10.30
CA CYS A 32 7.34 -17.48 11.25
C CYS A 32 7.67 -16.85 12.59
N GLU A 33 6.71 -16.16 13.19
CA GLU A 33 6.89 -15.48 14.46
C GLU A 33 6.00 -16.15 15.51
N SER A 34 6.63 -16.53 16.62
CA SER A 34 5.93 -16.92 17.84
C SER A 34 5.88 -15.70 18.75
N ILE A 35 4.69 -15.15 18.99
CA ILE A 35 4.50 -14.17 20.05
C ILE A 35 4.73 -14.89 21.39
N LEU A 36 5.20 -14.16 22.41
CA LEU A 36 5.61 -14.61 23.76
C LEU A 36 4.77 -15.77 24.40
N ASN A 37 3.51 -15.93 24.01
CA ASN A 37 2.72 -17.14 24.31
C ASN A 37 2.97 -18.23 23.27
N ARG A 38 3.64 -19.31 23.70
CA ARG A 38 4.05 -20.52 22.91
C ARG A 38 2.95 -21.22 22.10
N GLY A 39 1.69 -20.76 22.18
CA GLY A 39 0.55 -21.32 21.45
C GLY A 39 0.11 -20.52 20.22
N ASN A 40 0.62 -19.29 19.99
CA ASN A 40 0.16 -18.44 18.88
C ASN A 40 1.27 -18.25 17.83
N LEU A 41 1.11 -18.89 16.67
CA LEU A 41 2.06 -18.82 15.56
C LEU A 41 1.47 -18.06 14.37
N TYR A 42 2.21 -17.08 13.86
CA TYR A 42 1.88 -16.34 12.65
C TYR A 42 2.95 -16.57 11.59
N GLY A 43 2.52 -16.97 10.40
CA GLY A 43 3.36 -17.09 9.22
C GLY A 43 3.23 -15.83 8.38
N GLN A 44 4.36 -15.23 8.02
CA GLN A 44 4.43 -14.08 7.13
C GLN A 44 5.24 -14.41 5.88
N VAL A 45 4.71 -14.04 4.72
CA VAL A 45 5.34 -14.28 3.42
C VAL A 45 5.41 -12.96 2.68
N THR A 46 6.61 -12.52 2.35
CA THR A 46 6.84 -11.35 1.50
C THR A 46 7.00 -11.79 0.06
N VAL A 47 6.17 -11.22 -0.83
CA VAL A 47 6.16 -11.51 -2.26
C VAL A 47 6.53 -10.25 -3.02
N ARG A 48 7.54 -10.34 -3.88
CA ARG A 48 7.88 -9.30 -4.86
C ARG A 48 6.94 -9.45 -6.06
N MET A 49 6.23 -8.38 -6.39
CA MET A 49 5.35 -8.29 -7.55
C MET A 49 5.85 -7.16 -8.45
N HIS A 50 6.00 -7.45 -9.74
CA HIS A 50 6.34 -6.46 -10.75
C HIS A 50 5.27 -6.51 -11.84
N SER A 51 4.37 -5.53 -11.83
CA SER A 51 3.21 -5.51 -12.70
C SER A 51 2.96 -4.14 -13.28
N ARG A 52 2.28 -4.12 -14.42
CA ARG A 52 1.79 -2.91 -15.05
C ARG A 52 0.34 -2.68 -14.63
N GLN A 53 0.07 -1.50 -14.11
CA GLN A 53 -1.21 -1.15 -13.49
C GLN A 53 -1.68 0.23 -13.95
N ILE A 54 -2.98 0.47 -13.88
CA ILE A 54 -3.59 1.78 -14.11
C ILE A 54 -4.30 2.19 -12.83
N LEU A 55 -4.11 3.45 -12.42
CA LEU A 55 -4.77 4.03 -11.25
C LEU A 55 -5.26 5.44 -11.58
N ALA A 56 -6.55 5.68 -11.33
CA ALA A 56 -7.16 7.01 -11.36
C ALA A 56 -7.96 7.22 -10.06
N ILE A 57 -7.74 8.35 -9.40
CA ILE A 57 -8.45 8.72 -8.17
C ILE A 57 -9.22 10.01 -8.41
N TYR A 58 -10.53 9.96 -8.16
CA TYR A 58 -11.45 11.07 -8.31
C TYR A 58 -11.88 11.61 -6.94
N ASP A 59 -12.09 12.92 -6.86
CA ASP A 59 -12.67 13.55 -5.68
C ASP A 59 -14.16 13.26 -5.55
N ARG A 60 -14.78 13.78 -4.48
CA ARG A 60 -16.22 13.64 -4.23
C ARG A 60 -17.13 14.26 -5.30
N PHE A 61 -16.57 15.09 -6.19
CA PHE A 61 -17.26 15.78 -7.28
C PHE A 61 -16.93 15.17 -8.65
N GLY A 62 -16.16 14.08 -8.71
CA GLY A 62 -15.79 13.41 -9.95
C GLY A 62 -14.63 14.07 -10.71
N ARG A 63 -13.88 14.99 -10.10
CA ARG A 63 -12.68 15.58 -10.72
C ARG A 63 -11.45 14.71 -10.45
N LEU A 64 -10.60 14.56 -11.46
CA LEU A 64 -9.35 13.78 -11.34
C LEU A 64 -8.39 14.45 -10.35
N MET A 65 -7.91 13.69 -9.36
CA MET A 65 -6.93 14.16 -8.36
C MET A 65 -5.54 13.56 -8.57
N TYR A 66 -5.46 12.32 -9.03
CA TYR A 66 -4.22 11.57 -9.14
C TYR A 66 -4.30 10.50 -10.24
N GLY A 67 -3.19 10.32 -10.95
CA GLY A 67 -3.05 9.30 -11.99
C GLY A 67 -3.83 9.62 -13.26
N GLY A 68 -4.28 8.58 -13.96
CA GLY A 68 -5.02 8.69 -15.21
C GLY A 68 -5.62 7.33 -15.62
N GLU A 69 -6.69 7.33 -16.42
CA GLU A 69 -7.43 6.09 -16.76
C GLU A 69 -6.80 5.27 -17.89
N GLU A 70 -5.91 5.88 -18.66
CA GLU A 70 -5.31 5.27 -19.85
C GLU A 70 -3.78 5.18 -19.77
N ILE A 71 -3.19 5.69 -18.69
CA ILE A 71 -1.74 5.74 -18.53
C ILE A 71 -1.31 4.55 -17.66
N PRO A 72 -0.85 3.44 -18.26
CA PRO A 72 -0.27 2.35 -17.49
C PRO A 72 1.05 2.78 -16.85
N LYS A 73 1.31 2.27 -15.65
CA LYS A 73 2.56 2.46 -14.92
C LYS A 73 3.11 1.13 -14.43
N ASP A 74 4.42 1.02 -14.51
CA ASP A 74 5.16 -0.13 -14.03
C ASP A 74 5.38 0.03 -12.53
N VAL A 75 4.89 -0.93 -11.74
CA VAL A 75 4.90 -0.88 -10.29
C VAL A 75 5.65 -2.09 -9.76
N LEU A 76 6.73 -1.82 -9.02
CA LEU A 76 7.46 -2.82 -8.28
C LEU A 76 7.10 -2.71 -6.79
N GLU A 77 6.57 -3.79 -6.22
CA GLU A 77 6.10 -3.78 -4.85
C GLU A 77 6.35 -5.08 -4.09
N TYR A 78 6.55 -4.96 -2.79
CA TYR A 78 6.78 -6.07 -1.87
C TYR A 78 5.58 -6.20 -0.94
N VAL A 79 4.67 -7.11 -1.27
CA VAL A 79 3.44 -7.33 -0.52
C VAL A 79 3.68 -8.40 0.54
N VAL A 80 3.30 -8.10 1.78
CA VAL A 80 3.40 -9.02 2.91
C VAL A 80 2.03 -9.65 3.14
N PHE A 81 1.98 -10.98 3.06
CA PHE A 81 0.83 -11.78 3.46
C PHE A 81 1.08 -12.39 4.83
N GLU A 82 0.03 -12.49 5.63
CA GLU A 82 0.06 -13.10 6.94
C GLU A 82 -1.06 -14.11 7.10
N ARG A 83 -0.75 -15.21 7.79
CA ARG A 83 -1.71 -16.23 8.20
C ARG A 83 -1.46 -16.61 9.65
N TYR A 84 -2.54 -16.71 10.41
CA TYR A 84 -2.51 -17.35 11.72
C TYR A 84 -2.49 -18.87 11.54
N LEU A 85 -1.38 -19.52 11.89
CA LEU A 85 -1.10 -20.91 11.53
C LEU A 85 -1.82 -21.92 12.43
N VAL A 86 -2.14 -21.51 13.66
CA VAL A 86 -2.75 -22.39 14.68
C VAL A 86 -4.24 -22.58 14.42
N ASN A 87 -4.89 -21.59 13.80
CA ASN A 87 -6.28 -21.71 13.41
C ASN A 87 -6.40 -22.52 12.10
N PRO A 88 -7.06 -23.69 12.10
CA PRO A 88 -7.25 -24.48 10.89
C PRO A 88 -8.05 -23.72 9.81
N TYR A 89 -8.93 -22.81 10.21
CA TYR A 89 -9.72 -21.95 9.33
C TYR A 89 -9.01 -20.65 8.92
N GLY A 90 -7.75 -20.46 9.33
CA GLY A 90 -6.96 -19.30 8.97
C GLY A 90 -6.71 -19.24 7.46
N THR A 91 -6.87 -18.06 6.87
CA THR A 91 -6.55 -17.79 5.46
C THR A 91 -5.39 -16.81 5.36
N TRP A 92 -4.69 -16.84 4.22
CA TRP A 92 -3.69 -15.83 3.90
C TRP A 92 -4.39 -14.50 3.62
N ARG A 93 -3.96 -13.44 4.31
CA ARG A 93 -4.51 -12.09 4.15
C ARG A 93 -3.37 -11.11 3.92
N MET A 94 -3.63 -10.05 3.15
CA MET A 94 -2.68 -8.95 3.01
C MET A 94 -2.49 -8.27 4.38
N HIS A 95 -1.24 -8.16 4.81
CA HIS A 95 -0.87 -7.56 6.09
C HIS A 95 -0.23 -6.18 5.90
N GLY A 96 0.66 -6.04 4.90
CA GLY A 96 1.36 -4.80 4.67
C GLY A 96 2.09 -4.74 3.34
N LYS A 97 2.76 -3.61 3.10
CA LYS A 97 3.58 -3.34 1.93
C LYS A 97 4.91 -2.76 2.39
N ILE A 98 6.00 -3.35 1.94
CA ILE A 98 7.35 -2.81 2.20
C ILE A 98 7.69 -1.83 1.08
N ILE A 99 8.05 -0.60 1.47
CA ILE A 99 8.53 0.43 0.56
C ILE A 99 10.02 0.59 0.84
N PRO A 100 10.91 0.13 -0.06
CA PRO A 100 12.34 0.29 0.15
C PRO A 100 12.72 1.77 0.09
N GLN A 101 13.75 2.16 0.83
CA GLN A 101 14.22 3.56 0.89
C GLN A 101 14.71 4.07 -0.47
N TRP A 102 15.21 3.17 -1.33
CA TRP A 102 15.66 3.48 -2.68
C TRP A 102 14.51 3.52 -3.72
N ALA A 103 13.27 3.20 -3.32
CA ALA A 103 12.14 3.27 -4.24
C ALA A 103 11.97 4.70 -4.77
N PRO A 104 11.66 4.88 -6.06
CA PRO A 104 11.36 6.19 -6.60
C PRO A 104 10.13 6.79 -5.89
N HIS A 105 10.11 8.11 -5.78
CA HIS A 105 8.94 8.81 -5.26
C HIS A 105 7.73 8.57 -6.16
N LYS A 106 6.55 8.57 -5.54
CA LYS A 106 5.28 8.55 -6.28
C LYS A 106 5.13 9.84 -7.07
N ASP A 107 4.33 9.78 -8.12
CA ASP A 107 4.01 10.98 -8.89
C ASP A 107 3.40 12.06 -7.99
N PRO A 108 3.61 13.34 -8.34
CA PRO A 108 2.94 14.42 -7.65
C PRO A 108 1.43 14.37 -7.90
N ILE A 109 0.67 14.95 -6.98
CA ILE A 109 -0.74 15.25 -7.20
C ILE A 109 -0.89 16.43 -8.15
N ILE A 110 -2.03 16.51 -8.84
CA ILE A 110 -2.28 17.57 -9.85
C ILE A 110 -2.36 18.96 -9.20
N LYS A 111 -2.83 19.05 -7.95
CA LYS A 111 -3.01 20.33 -7.25
C LYS A 111 -1.72 20.82 -6.60
N THR A 112 -1.58 22.14 -6.50
CA THR A 112 -0.56 22.77 -5.66
C THR A 112 -0.96 22.69 -4.17
N VAL A 113 0.03 22.61 -3.29
CA VAL A 113 -0.15 22.59 -1.84
C VAL A 113 0.77 23.64 -1.23
N MET A 114 0.24 24.45 -0.32
CA MET A 114 1.02 25.36 0.51
C MET A 114 1.20 24.72 1.88
N ILE A 115 2.43 24.76 2.39
CA ILE A 115 2.76 24.30 3.74
C ILE A 115 2.90 25.57 4.59
N PRO A 116 2.04 25.79 5.61
CA PRO A 116 2.12 26.98 6.43
C PRO A 116 3.42 27.00 7.23
N ALA A 117 3.98 28.20 7.42
CA ALA A 117 5.13 28.38 8.29
C ALA A 117 4.77 28.05 9.76
N PRO A 118 5.73 27.64 10.58
CA PRO A 118 5.53 27.46 12.01
C PRO A 118 4.97 28.74 12.64
N ASP A 119 4.00 28.59 13.54
CA ASP A 119 3.47 29.73 14.29
C ASP A 119 4.49 30.15 15.34
N PRO A 120 5.01 31.40 15.31
CA PRO A 120 6.03 31.86 16.26
C PRO A 120 5.55 31.86 17.71
N SER A 121 4.25 31.74 17.98
CA SER A 121 3.71 31.63 19.34
C SER A 121 3.97 30.27 20.01
N GLN A 122 4.35 29.23 19.26
CA GLN A 122 4.60 27.87 19.78
C GLN A 122 6.08 27.58 20.11
N GLU A 123 7.00 28.52 19.85
CA GLU A 123 8.43 28.37 20.17
C GLU A 123 8.77 28.69 21.64
N HIS A 124 7.78 29.16 22.42
CA HIS A 124 7.94 29.61 23.81
C HIS A 124 7.29 28.66 24.85
N GLU A 125 7.20 27.37 24.56
CA GLU A 125 6.85 26.29 25.51
C GLU A 125 7.97 25.25 25.56
#